data_AF-A0A7M2WY51-F1
#
_entry.id   AF-A0A7M2WY51-F1
#
_cell.length_a   1.000
_cell.length_b   1.000
_cell.length_c   1.000
_cell.angle_alpha   90.00
_cell.angle_beta   90.00
_cell.angle_gamma   90.00
#
_symmetry.space_group_name_H-M   'P 1'
#
loop_
_entity.id
_entity.type
_entity.pdbx_description
1 polymer ?
#
loop_
_entity_poly.entity_id
_entity_poly.type
_entity_poly.pdbx_seq_one_letter_code
_entity_poly.pdbx_strand_id
1 'polypeptide(L)'
;MKLNPLLSGAILLSSTLLAGSPARAAVIDLEAAPPSVQNSLPFSEDGFTLSLLSGGTPSLFYVLNNNAPSIATWLWMDGTGTVRVTRTDGGLFNATSVDLLQYRLTIGTGAITSSAGGNRVLNVFDSTNTIPLTGPAFTNLTHLDFVITGFDGNGDVPMILDNITVTPVPEPSVAAIGLLAVGMLARRRVQAV
;
A
#
# COMPACT_ATOMS: atom_id res chain seq x y z
N MET A 1 -51.59 -6.16 49.00
CA MET A 1 -51.90 -5.77 47.60
C MET A 1 -50.56 -5.58 46.89
N LYS A 2 -50.42 -6.16 45.69
CA LYS A 2 -49.17 -6.51 45.01
C LYS A 2 -48.33 -5.28 44.57
N LEU A 3 -47.01 -5.44 44.63
CA LEU A 3 -45.99 -4.56 44.04
C LEU A 3 -46.06 -4.55 42.51
N ASN A 4 -45.95 -3.37 41.89
CA ASN A 4 -45.61 -3.19 40.48
C ASN A 4 -44.36 -2.30 40.37
N PRO A 5 -43.17 -2.87 40.14
CA PRO A 5 -42.11 -2.21 39.40
C PRO A 5 -41.97 -2.90 38.05
N LEU A 6 -41.65 -2.12 37.01
CA LEU A 6 -41.04 -2.51 35.72
C LEU A 6 -41.71 -1.72 34.59
N LEU A 7 -41.38 -0.43 34.53
CA LEU A 7 -41.34 0.26 33.26
C LEU A 7 -40.01 1.00 33.16
N SER A 8 -39.46 0.97 31.95
CA SER A 8 -38.40 1.83 31.42
C SER A 8 -36.98 1.28 31.51
N GLY A 9 -36.42 1.00 30.33
CA GLY A 9 -34.97 1.01 30.16
C GLY A 9 -34.37 0.02 29.18
N ALA A 10 -35.09 -0.48 28.18
CA ALA A 10 -34.43 -1.20 27.07
C ALA A 10 -33.80 -0.17 26.12
N ILE A 11 -32.55 0.24 26.41
CA ILE A 11 -31.71 0.96 25.45
C ILE A 11 -31.20 -0.08 24.45
N LEU A 12 -31.86 -0.20 23.30
CA LEU A 12 -31.31 -0.89 22.14
C LEU A 12 -30.21 0.00 21.55
N LEU A 13 -28.94 -0.28 21.87
CA LEU A 13 -27.82 0.25 21.11
C LEU A 13 -27.73 -0.55 19.80
N SER A 14 -28.35 -0.04 18.74
CA SER A 14 -28.08 -0.50 17.38
C SER A 14 -26.70 0.00 16.95
N SER A 15 -25.64 -0.68 17.36
CA SER A 15 -24.33 -0.52 16.74
C SER A 15 -24.36 -1.23 15.39
N THR A 16 -24.67 -0.49 14.33
CA THR A 16 -24.36 -0.89 12.95
C THR A 16 -22.85 -1.08 12.85
N LEU A 17 -22.43 -2.33 12.98
CA LEU A 17 -21.07 -2.82 12.75
C LEU A 17 -20.73 -2.60 11.27
N LEU A 18 -20.15 -1.45 10.95
CA LEU A 18 -19.31 -1.31 9.76
C LEU A 18 -18.01 -2.07 10.04
N ALA A 19 -18.08 -3.40 9.99
CA ALA A 19 -16.89 -4.22 9.86
C ALA A 19 -16.32 -3.91 8.47
N GLY A 20 -15.30 -3.05 8.42
CA GLY A 20 -14.52 -2.84 7.21
C GLY A 20 -14.05 -4.21 6.72
N SER A 21 -14.42 -4.57 5.50
CA SER A 21 -14.06 -5.84 4.90
C SER A 21 -12.55 -6.04 5.02
N PRO A 22 -12.06 -7.17 5.60
CA PRO A 22 -10.63 -7.44 5.62
C PRO A 22 -10.17 -7.53 4.18
N ALA A 23 -9.30 -6.60 3.79
CA ALA A 23 -8.90 -6.49 2.41
C ALA A 23 -8.11 -7.72 1.96
N ARG A 24 -8.42 -8.18 0.76
CA ARG A 24 -7.65 -9.19 0.03
C ARG A 24 -6.26 -8.60 -0.25
N ALA A 25 -5.24 -9.46 -0.42
CA ALA A 25 -3.99 -9.01 -1.02
C ALA A 25 -4.32 -8.29 -2.33
N ALA A 26 -3.90 -7.03 -2.43
CA ALA A 26 -4.05 -6.21 -3.62
C ALA A 26 -2.71 -6.21 -4.34
N VAL A 27 -2.75 -6.41 -5.65
CA VAL A 27 -1.60 -6.20 -6.52
C VAL A 27 -1.86 -4.88 -7.20
N ILE A 28 -1.01 -3.88 -6.96
CA ILE A 28 -1.05 -2.64 -7.73
C ILE A 28 -0.35 -2.96 -9.06
N ASP A 29 -1.13 -3.28 -10.08
CA ASP A 29 -0.68 -3.69 -11.41
C ASP A 29 -0.68 -2.53 -12.43
N LEU A 30 -1.14 -1.33 -12.01
CA LEU A 30 -1.13 -0.10 -12.78
C LEU A 30 -2.07 -0.12 -14.00
N GLU A 31 -2.88 -1.17 -14.18
CA GLU A 31 -3.73 -1.37 -15.35
C GLU A 31 -4.95 -0.43 -15.38
N ALA A 32 -5.31 0.19 -14.25
CA ALA A 32 -6.32 1.24 -14.21
C ALA A 32 -5.88 2.57 -14.87
N ALA A 33 -4.60 2.72 -15.23
CA ALA A 33 -4.14 3.93 -15.90
C ALA A 33 -4.76 4.08 -17.29
N PRO A 34 -5.25 5.27 -17.66
CA PRO A 34 -5.84 5.48 -18.98
C PRO A 34 -4.77 5.27 -20.07
N PRO A 35 -5.15 4.71 -21.23
CA PRO A 35 -4.23 4.45 -22.34
C PRO A 35 -3.72 5.78 -22.89
N SER A 36 -2.55 6.20 -22.42
CA SER A 36 -1.82 7.38 -22.85
C SER A 36 -0.33 7.06 -22.76
N VAL A 37 0.47 7.64 -23.66
CA VAL A 37 1.91 7.30 -23.74
C VAL A 37 2.64 7.63 -22.43
N GLN A 38 2.16 8.62 -21.67
CA GLN A 38 2.68 9.00 -20.36
C GLN A 38 1.55 9.62 -19.51
N ASN A 39 1.20 8.97 -18.40
CA ASN A 39 0.45 9.64 -17.33
C ASN A 39 1.43 10.13 -16.26
N SER A 40 1.18 11.35 -15.74
CA SER A 40 1.95 11.91 -14.64
C SER A 40 1.40 11.42 -13.29
N LEU A 41 2.28 11.27 -12.31
CA LEU A 41 1.88 11.09 -10.92
C LEU A 41 1.26 12.39 -10.37
N PRO A 42 0.30 12.33 -9.42
CA PRO A 42 -0.11 11.13 -8.70
C PRO A 42 -1.08 10.22 -9.47
N PHE A 43 -1.05 8.94 -9.15
CA PHE A 43 -1.95 7.91 -9.68
C PHE A 43 -2.53 7.09 -8.54
N SER A 44 -3.79 6.67 -8.66
CA SER A 44 -4.46 5.86 -7.62
C SER A 44 -5.18 4.66 -8.22
N GLU A 45 -5.04 3.52 -7.55
CA GLU A 45 -5.62 2.24 -7.91
C GLU A 45 -5.74 1.36 -6.67
N ASP A 46 -6.79 0.53 -6.60
CA ASP A 46 -6.98 -0.48 -5.55
C ASP A 46 -6.84 0.02 -4.10
N GLY A 47 -7.18 1.30 -3.87
CA GLY A 47 -7.08 1.93 -2.55
C GLY A 47 -5.66 2.38 -2.18
N PHE A 48 -4.76 2.50 -3.15
CA PHE A 48 -3.41 3.03 -3.01
C PHE A 48 -3.18 4.22 -3.94
N THR A 49 -2.28 5.11 -3.54
CA THR A 49 -1.81 6.25 -4.33
C THR A 49 -0.30 6.19 -4.48
N LEU A 50 0.16 6.33 -5.71
CA LEU A 50 1.54 6.56 -6.09
C LEU A 50 1.74 8.07 -6.27
N SER A 51 2.71 8.66 -5.59
CA SER A 51 3.00 10.10 -5.64
C SER A 51 4.49 10.36 -5.85
N LEU A 52 4.82 11.34 -6.68
CA LEU A 52 6.19 11.83 -6.77
C LEU A 52 6.50 12.73 -5.56
N LEU A 53 7.55 12.40 -4.80
CA LEU A 53 8.00 13.23 -3.69
C LEU A 53 9.06 14.25 -4.11
N SER A 54 10.01 13.83 -4.94
CA SER A 54 11.14 14.66 -5.32
C SER A 54 11.89 14.08 -6.50
N GLY A 55 12.40 14.94 -7.38
CA GLY A 55 13.33 14.57 -8.44
C GLY A 55 12.73 13.67 -9.51
N GLY A 56 13.44 13.55 -10.63
CA GLY A 56 13.07 12.69 -11.76
C GLY A 56 11.75 13.09 -12.44
N THR A 57 11.39 12.30 -13.43
CA THR A 57 10.11 12.42 -14.14
C THR A 57 9.45 11.04 -14.21
N PRO A 58 8.89 10.54 -13.09
CA PRO A 58 8.14 9.31 -13.11
C PRO A 58 6.89 9.47 -13.96
N SER A 59 6.67 8.50 -14.83
CA SER A 59 5.49 8.41 -15.68
C SER A 59 4.98 6.98 -15.67
N LEU A 60 3.65 6.83 -15.70
CA LEU A 60 3.08 5.53 -16.07
C LEU A 60 3.22 5.41 -17.59
N PHE A 61 3.97 4.41 -18.02
CA PHE A 61 4.26 4.14 -19.42
C PHE A 61 3.36 3.03 -19.92
N TYR A 62 2.73 3.30 -21.06
CA TYR A 62 1.78 2.39 -21.71
C TYR A 62 2.43 1.80 -22.96
N VAL A 63 2.62 0.47 -22.99
CA VAL A 63 3.14 -0.21 -24.19
C VAL A 63 2.02 -0.88 -24.96
N LEU A 64 1.68 -0.30 -26.11
CA LEU A 64 0.91 -1.00 -27.13
C LEU A 64 1.81 -2.05 -27.78
N ASN A 65 1.63 -3.32 -27.41
CA ASN A 65 2.22 -4.39 -28.19
C ASN A 65 1.37 -4.58 -29.45
N ASN A 66 1.85 -4.10 -30.60
CA ASN A 66 1.10 -4.17 -31.88
C ASN A 66 0.74 -5.61 -32.32
N ASN A 67 1.27 -6.65 -31.65
CA ASN A 67 1.06 -8.07 -31.98
C ASN A 67 0.48 -8.93 -30.83
N ALA A 68 0.10 -8.35 -29.69
CA ALA A 68 -0.50 -9.11 -28.58
C ALA A 68 -1.62 -8.29 -27.89
N PRO A 69 -2.72 -8.92 -27.46
CA PRO A 69 -3.82 -8.22 -26.80
C PRO A 69 -3.51 -7.78 -25.37
N SER A 70 -2.31 -8.06 -24.85
CA SER A 70 -1.91 -7.67 -23.51
C SER A 70 -1.43 -6.22 -23.50
N ILE A 71 -2.28 -5.36 -22.96
CA ILE A 71 -1.91 -4.07 -22.43
C ILE A 71 -1.04 -4.33 -21.19
N ALA A 72 0.05 -3.59 -21.06
CA ALA A 72 0.86 -3.60 -19.86
C ALA A 72 1.18 -2.14 -19.49
N THR A 73 0.81 -1.73 -18.29
CA THR A 73 1.16 -0.42 -17.74
C THR A 73 2.25 -0.58 -16.70
N TRP A 74 3.33 0.19 -16.82
CA TRP A 74 4.43 0.15 -15.86
C TRP A 74 4.75 1.52 -15.30
N LEU A 75 5.26 1.55 -14.07
CA LEU A 75 5.84 2.76 -13.53
C LEU A 75 7.26 2.91 -14.08
N TRP A 76 7.43 3.83 -15.02
CA TRP A 76 8.71 4.23 -15.58
C TRP A 76 9.24 5.42 -14.81
N MET A 77 10.44 5.30 -14.25
CA MET A 77 11.09 6.38 -13.52
C MET A 77 12.38 6.78 -14.21
N ASP A 78 12.36 7.96 -14.82
CA ASP A 78 13.53 8.57 -15.45
C ASP A 78 14.19 9.58 -14.50
N GLY A 79 15.53 9.62 -14.50
CA GLY A 79 16.31 10.42 -13.56
C GLY A 79 16.36 9.89 -12.13
N THR A 80 17.05 10.62 -11.25
CA THR A 80 17.04 10.37 -9.79
C THR A 80 15.78 10.95 -9.18
N GLY A 81 15.02 10.14 -8.45
CA GLY A 81 13.77 10.59 -7.84
C GLY A 81 13.22 9.64 -6.80
N THR A 82 12.10 10.01 -6.20
CA THR A 82 11.41 9.19 -5.20
C THR A 82 9.91 9.14 -5.48
N VAL A 83 9.39 7.93 -5.64
CA VAL A 83 7.95 7.66 -5.73
C VAL A 83 7.49 6.98 -4.45
N ARG A 84 6.41 7.50 -3.87
CA ARG A 84 5.80 7.01 -2.64
C ARG A 84 4.49 6.30 -2.92
N VAL A 85 4.30 5.16 -2.28
CA VAL A 85 3.02 4.44 -2.18
C VAL A 85 2.41 4.67 -0.80
N THR A 86 1.15 5.08 -0.77
CA THR A 86 0.33 5.23 0.45
C THR A 86 -1.07 4.66 0.23
N ARG A 87 -1.75 4.21 1.29
CA ARG A 87 -3.20 3.93 1.18
C ARG A 87 -4.00 5.22 1.02
N THR A 88 -5.02 5.20 0.16
CA THR A 88 -5.90 6.36 -0.11
C THR A 88 -6.71 6.79 1.11
N ASP A 89 -7.00 5.85 2.02
CA ASP A 89 -7.73 6.10 3.27
C ASP A 89 -6.82 6.45 4.46
N GLY A 90 -5.50 6.51 4.25
CA GLY A 90 -4.52 6.77 5.31
C GLY A 90 -4.26 5.58 6.25
N GLY A 91 -4.85 4.41 5.98
CA GLY A 91 -4.65 3.21 6.78
C GLY A 91 -3.25 2.59 6.62
N LEU A 92 -2.97 1.58 7.44
CA LEU A 92 -1.71 0.82 7.38
C LEU A 92 -1.77 -0.32 6.36
N PHE A 93 -0.64 -0.70 5.79
CA PHE A 93 -0.51 -1.83 4.89
C PHE A 93 0.80 -2.60 5.10
N ASN A 94 0.88 -3.83 4.62
CA ASN A 94 2.14 -4.55 4.47
C ASN A 94 2.51 -4.60 3.00
N ALA A 95 3.80 -4.53 2.69
CA ALA A 95 4.33 -4.79 1.36
C ALA A 95 5.02 -6.16 1.36
N THR A 96 4.82 -6.95 0.31
CA THR A 96 5.33 -8.33 0.23
C THR A 96 6.33 -8.51 -0.90
N SER A 97 6.06 -7.90 -2.05
CA SER A 97 6.95 -7.96 -3.20
C SER A 97 6.69 -6.81 -4.16
N VAL A 98 7.64 -6.56 -5.04
CA VAL A 98 7.50 -5.71 -6.21
C VAL A 98 8.18 -6.41 -7.38
N ASP A 99 7.57 -6.34 -8.55
CA ASP A 99 8.23 -6.76 -9.78
C ASP A 99 9.03 -5.60 -10.33
N LEU A 100 10.26 -5.91 -10.71
CA LEU A 100 11.13 -5.00 -11.40
C LEU A 100 11.36 -5.54 -12.80
N LEU A 101 11.08 -4.71 -13.79
CA LEU A 101 11.20 -5.06 -15.20
C LEU A 101 12.48 -4.48 -15.79
N GLN A 102 13.19 -5.30 -16.57
CA GLN A 102 14.34 -4.83 -17.33
C GLN A 102 13.88 -4.23 -18.67
N TYR A 103 14.30 -3.00 -18.96
CA TYR A 103 14.02 -2.36 -20.26
C TYR A 103 15.29 -2.03 -21.06
N ARG A 104 16.46 -1.81 -20.44
CA ARG A 104 17.75 -1.64 -21.12
C ARG A 104 18.94 -2.14 -20.29
N LEU A 105 20.06 -2.39 -20.98
CA LEU A 105 21.31 -3.03 -20.51
C LEU A 105 22.20 -2.17 -19.57
N THR A 106 21.73 -1.00 -19.11
CA THR A 106 22.56 -0.08 -18.31
C THR A 106 22.14 -0.10 -16.85
N ILE A 107 23.13 0.07 -15.98
CA ILE A 107 23.03 -0.20 -14.55
C ILE A 107 22.43 1.03 -13.85
N GLY A 108 21.31 0.84 -13.16
CA GLY A 108 20.78 1.81 -12.19
C GLY A 108 21.02 1.35 -10.77
N THR A 109 21.12 2.30 -9.83
CA THR A 109 21.09 2.04 -8.39
C THR A 109 19.85 2.70 -7.79
N GLY A 110 19.20 1.97 -6.89
CA GLY A 110 18.05 2.47 -6.16
C GLY A 110 17.88 1.77 -4.82
N ALA A 111 16.80 2.12 -4.13
CA ALA A 111 16.42 1.51 -2.88
C ALA A 111 14.90 1.49 -2.72
N ILE A 112 14.41 0.48 -2.03
CA ILE A 112 13.05 0.45 -1.48
C ILE A 112 13.19 0.76 -0.01
N THR A 113 12.62 1.89 0.40
CA THR A 113 12.60 2.31 1.80
C THR A 113 11.18 2.28 2.33
N SER A 114 11.02 2.07 3.63
CA SER A 114 9.70 1.96 4.25
C SER A 114 9.58 2.85 5.47
N SER A 115 8.34 3.21 5.81
CA SER A 115 8.04 3.98 7.02
C SER A 115 8.44 3.28 8.32
N ALA A 116 8.62 1.96 8.29
CA ALA A 116 9.06 1.15 9.43
C ALA A 116 10.60 1.04 9.54
N GLY A 117 11.34 1.86 8.79
CA GLY A 117 12.80 1.89 8.81
C GLY A 117 13.45 0.80 7.96
N GLY A 118 12.69 0.17 7.07
CA GLY A 118 13.22 -0.76 6.08
C GLY A 118 14.04 -0.04 5.03
N ASN A 119 15.15 -0.68 4.62
CA ASN A 119 15.91 -0.26 3.46
C ASN A 119 16.38 -1.52 2.72
N ARG A 120 15.95 -1.64 1.46
CA ARG A 120 16.40 -2.68 0.54
C ARG A 120 17.07 -2.01 -0.64
N VAL A 121 18.39 -2.10 -0.68
CA VAL A 121 19.17 -1.63 -1.83
C VAL A 121 18.86 -2.50 -3.03
N LEU A 122 18.61 -1.86 -4.17
CA LEU A 122 18.43 -2.45 -5.47
C LEU A 122 19.71 -2.22 -6.27
N ASN A 123 20.50 -3.28 -6.44
CA ASN A 123 21.72 -3.27 -7.23
C ASN A 123 21.56 -4.21 -8.43
N VAL A 124 21.96 -3.72 -9.60
CA VAL A 124 22.13 -4.48 -10.86
C VAL A 124 20.83 -5.08 -11.40
N PHE A 125 20.30 -4.45 -12.46
CA PHE A 125 19.11 -4.91 -13.18
C PHE A 125 19.53 -5.58 -14.50
N ASP A 126 20.14 -6.76 -14.39
CA ASP A 126 20.47 -7.56 -15.58
C ASP A 126 19.32 -8.46 -16.05
N SER A 127 18.21 -8.48 -15.29
CA SER A 127 17.06 -9.34 -15.52
C SER A 127 15.79 -8.82 -14.83
N THR A 128 14.63 -9.15 -15.38
CA THR A 128 13.34 -9.00 -14.71
C THR A 128 13.30 -9.88 -13.47
N ASN A 129 12.98 -9.31 -12.31
CA ASN A 129 13.02 -10.00 -11.03
C ASN A 129 11.89 -9.55 -10.10
N THR A 130 11.33 -10.49 -9.34
CA THR A 130 10.47 -10.17 -8.20
C THR A 130 11.34 -9.96 -6.96
N ILE A 131 11.29 -8.77 -6.37
CA ILE A 131 12.04 -8.44 -5.16
C ILE A 131 11.17 -8.73 -3.94
N PRO A 132 11.51 -9.74 -3.11
CA PRO A 132 10.78 -10.01 -1.88
C PRO A 132 11.05 -8.93 -0.83
N LEU A 133 9.99 -8.41 -0.23
CA LEU A 133 9.99 -7.43 0.85
C LEU A 133 9.61 -8.14 2.15
N THR A 134 10.61 -8.69 2.85
CA THR A 134 10.41 -9.57 4.00
C THR A 134 10.85 -8.96 5.32
N GLY A 135 10.18 -9.37 6.40
CA GLY A 135 10.51 -8.97 7.76
C GLY A 135 9.67 -7.81 8.29
N PRO A 136 9.88 -7.44 9.57
CA PRO A 136 9.05 -6.44 10.26
C PRO A 136 9.18 -5.04 9.68
N ALA A 137 10.24 -4.80 8.91
CA ALA A 137 10.48 -3.56 8.20
C ALA A 137 9.49 -3.31 7.05
N PHE A 138 8.71 -4.31 6.61
CA PHE A 138 7.73 -4.16 5.52
C PHE A 138 6.29 -4.43 5.98
N THR A 139 6.03 -4.37 7.29
CA THR A 139 4.70 -4.53 7.87
C THR A 139 4.24 -3.25 8.55
N ASN A 140 2.91 -3.06 8.65
CA ASN A 140 2.29 -1.90 9.30
C ASN A 140 2.81 -0.55 8.78
N LEU A 141 2.96 -0.45 7.48
CA LEU A 141 3.50 0.70 6.77
C LEU A 141 2.46 1.81 6.63
N THR A 142 2.89 3.05 6.84
CA THR A 142 2.15 4.24 6.39
C THR A 142 2.56 4.63 4.97
N HIS A 143 3.80 4.31 4.57
CA HIS A 143 4.28 4.49 3.21
C HIS A 143 5.41 3.52 2.85
N LEU A 144 5.56 3.30 1.55
CA LEU A 144 6.69 2.60 0.91
C LEU A 144 7.24 3.52 -0.18
N ASP A 145 8.55 3.76 -0.17
CA ASP A 145 9.22 4.68 -1.09
C ASP A 145 10.19 3.94 -1.99
N PHE A 146 10.03 4.13 -3.29
CA PHE A 146 10.95 3.72 -4.34
C PHE A 146 11.89 4.88 -4.65
N VAL A 147 13.16 4.72 -4.30
CA VAL A 147 14.20 5.74 -4.43
C VAL A 147 15.15 5.33 -5.55
N ILE A 148 15.43 6.24 -6.48
CA ILE A 148 16.45 6.06 -7.52
C ILE A 148 17.57 7.05 -7.27
N THR A 149 18.80 6.54 -7.15
CA THR A 149 19.96 7.32 -6.71
C THR A 149 21.04 7.52 -7.77
N GLY A 150 21.01 6.78 -8.88
CA GLY A 150 21.92 7.06 -10.00
C GLY A 150 21.93 6.01 -11.11
N PHE A 151 22.47 6.40 -12.26
CA PHE A 151 22.72 5.54 -13.41
C PHE A 151 24.22 5.49 -13.70
N ASP A 152 24.79 4.30 -13.76
CA ASP A 152 26.17 4.09 -14.18
C ASP A 152 26.21 4.04 -15.71
N GLY A 153 26.41 5.19 -16.34
CA GLY A 153 26.56 5.29 -17.79
C GLY A 153 25.91 6.54 -18.36
N ASN A 154 26.39 6.96 -19.52
CA ASN A 154 26.09 8.22 -20.21
C ASN A 154 24.65 8.34 -20.78
N GLY A 155 23.66 7.75 -20.13
CA GLY A 155 22.26 7.84 -20.52
C GLY A 155 21.37 7.57 -19.31
N ASP A 156 20.36 8.42 -19.12
CA ASP A 156 19.31 8.18 -18.14
C ASP A 156 18.58 6.88 -18.51
N VAL A 157 18.72 5.85 -17.68
CA VAL A 157 18.14 4.54 -17.94
C VAL A 157 17.07 4.27 -16.89
N PRO A 158 15.80 4.14 -17.27
CA PRO A 158 14.73 4.15 -16.30
C PRO A 158 14.77 2.94 -15.37
N MET A 159 14.25 3.13 -14.15
CA MET A 159 13.74 2.01 -13.37
C MET A 159 12.29 1.74 -13.80
N ILE A 160 11.96 0.47 -14.07
CA ILE A 160 10.59 0.07 -14.38
C ILE A 160 10.08 -0.86 -13.28
N LEU A 161 8.97 -0.47 -12.67
CA LEU A 161 8.30 -1.21 -11.60
C LEU A 161 6.91 -1.65 -12.05
N ASP A 162 6.50 -2.82 -11.56
CA ASP A 162 5.21 -3.44 -11.81
C ASP A 162 4.78 -4.31 -10.60
N ASN A 163 3.50 -4.72 -10.57
CA ASN A 163 2.92 -5.69 -9.62
C ASN A 163 3.35 -5.50 -8.16
N ILE A 164 3.10 -4.32 -7.59
CA ILE A 164 3.43 -4.07 -6.18
C ILE A 164 2.41 -4.83 -5.32
N THR A 165 2.86 -5.89 -4.67
CA THR A 165 1.99 -6.76 -3.86
C THR A 165 1.89 -6.22 -2.44
N VAL A 166 0.68 -5.85 -2.05
CA VAL A 166 0.37 -5.25 -0.76
C VAL A 166 -0.82 -5.94 -0.08
N THR A 167 -0.87 -5.87 1.25
CA THR A 167 -2.02 -6.33 2.04
C THR A 167 -2.42 -5.23 3.02
N PRO A 168 -3.65 -4.72 2.97
CA PRO A 168 -4.10 -3.78 3.98
C PRO A 168 -4.11 -4.44 5.36
N VAL A 169 -3.66 -3.72 6.38
CA VAL A 169 -3.69 -4.20 7.76
C VAL A 169 -5.11 -4.03 8.29
N PRO A 170 -5.78 -5.09 8.77
CA PRO A 170 -7.09 -4.96 9.39
C PRO A 170 -7.02 -4.01 10.57
N GLU A 171 -7.89 -3.00 10.59
CA GLU A 171 -8.03 -2.17 11.77
C GLU A 171 -8.57 -3.01 12.94
N PRO A 172 -8.10 -2.77 14.19
CA PRO A 172 -8.71 -3.40 15.34
C PRO A 172 -10.19 -3.03 15.37
N SER A 173 -11.06 -4.03 15.20
CA SER A 173 -12.50 -3.77 15.13
C SER A 173 -12.97 -3.00 16.37
N VAL A 174 -13.84 -2.01 16.16
CA VAL A 174 -14.49 -1.25 17.23
C VAL A 174 -15.24 -2.20 18.18
N ALA A 175 -15.63 -3.40 17.71
CA ALA A 175 -16.16 -4.47 18.55
C ALA A 175 -15.15 -4.95 19.62
N ALA A 176 -13.87 -5.12 19.28
CA ALA A 176 -12.84 -5.50 20.24
C ALA A 176 -12.59 -4.39 21.29
N ILE A 177 -12.61 -3.13 20.86
CA ILE A 177 -12.50 -1.97 21.75
C ILE A 177 -13.75 -1.83 22.63
N GLY A 178 -14.94 -2.05 22.06
CA GLY A 178 -16.22 -2.03 22.75
C GLY A 178 -16.32 -3.13 23.81
N LEU A 179 -15.88 -4.35 23.52
CA LEU A 179 -15.80 -5.44 24.50
C LEU A 179 -14.81 -5.17 25.62
N LEU A 180 -13.67 -4.53 25.34
CA LEU A 180 -12.73 -4.08 26.37
C LEU A 180 -13.37 -3.01 27.27
N ALA A 181 -14.08 -2.04 26.69
CA ALA A 181 -14.78 -1.00 27.45
C ALA A 181 -15.91 -1.58 28.33
N VAL A 182 -16.72 -2.49 27.78
CA VAL A 182 -17.78 -3.19 28.54
C VAL A 182 -17.19 -4.09 29.62
N GLY A 183 -16.09 -4.79 29.34
CA GLY A 183 -15.37 -5.61 30.31
C GLY A 183 -14.81 -4.78 31.48
N MET A 184 -14.25 -3.60 31.20
CA MET A 184 -13.78 -2.67 32.24
C MET A 184 -14.93 -2.09 33.09
N LEU A 185 -16.07 -1.78 32.47
CA LEU A 185 -17.26 -1.30 33.17
C LEU A 185 -17.92 -2.39 34.03
N ALA A 186 -17.95 -3.64 33.55
CA ALA A 186 -18.45 -4.77 34.31
C ALA A 186 -17.55 -5.09 35.53
N ARG A 187 -16.23 -4.96 35.38
CA ARG A 187 -15.26 -5.21 36.47
C ARG A 187 -15.38 -4.18 37.60
N ARG A 188 -15.74 -2.93 37.30
CA ARG A 188 -16.00 -1.89 38.33
C ARG A 188 -17.26 -2.14 39.15
N ARG A 189 -18.25 -2.88 38.64
CA ARG A 189 -19.46 -3.21 39.41
C ARG A 189 -19.27 -4.35 40.40
N VAL A 190 -18.28 -5.24 40.16
CA VAL A 190 -18.01 -6.39 41.04
C VAL A 190 -17.20 -6.00 42.28
N GLN A 191 -16.49 -4.86 42.27
CA GLN A 191 -15.70 -4.38 43.42
C GLN A 191 -16.45 -3.46 44.38
N ALA A 192 -17.77 -3.27 44.19
CA ALA A 192 -18.61 -2.40 45.01
C ALA A 192 -19.62 -3.18 45.88
N VAL A 193 -19.29 -4.41 46.27
CA VAL A 193 -20.05 -5.24 47.22
C VAL A 193 -19.16 -5.63 48.38
#